data_AF-A0A4P7Z1W4-F1
#
_entry.id   AF-A0A4P7Z1W4-F1
#
_cell.length_a   1.000
_cell.length_b   1.000
_cell.length_c   1.000
_cell.angle_alpha   90.00
_cell.angle_beta   90.00
_cell.angle_gamma   90.00
#
_symmetry.space_group_name_H-M   'P 1'
#
loop_
_entity.id
_entity.type
_entity.pdbx_description
1 polymer ?
#
loop_
_entity_poly.entity_id
_entity_poly.type
_entity_poly.pdbx_seq_one_letter_code
_entity_poly.pdbx_strand_id
1 'polypeptide(L)'
;MLDQITRPIGMVLADGAYDGEPVYRSVAAHSPAAEVIISPRSSGVPRDTAANAPSQRDRHIRLITERGRLGWQRDVQYGRRSLGDVAMMRYKHLIGRSLRARSLSAQKVEAAVGCTVLNIMTSLGMPVSRKVA
;
A
#
# COMPACT_ATOMS: atom_id res chain seq x y z
N MET A 1 -8.28 11.00 -6.89
CA MET A 1 -8.07 9.52 -6.81
C MET A 1 -8.56 8.95 -5.49
N LEU A 2 -8.29 9.61 -4.35
CA LEU A 2 -8.83 9.17 -3.06
C LEU A 2 -10.32 9.53 -2.88
N ASP A 3 -10.85 10.45 -3.68
CA ASP A 3 -12.22 10.99 -3.62
C ASP A 3 -13.34 9.93 -3.69
N GLN A 4 -13.04 8.74 -4.20
CA GLN A 4 -13.96 7.60 -4.24
C GLN A 4 -14.05 6.82 -2.90
N ILE A 5 -13.17 7.12 -1.93
CA ILE A 5 -13.13 6.50 -0.62
C ILE A 5 -13.81 7.45 0.37
N THR A 6 -15.11 7.28 0.60
CA THR A 6 -15.87 8.23 1.43
C THR A 6 -15.53 8.18 2.93
N ARG A 7 -14.76 7.19 3.37
CA ARG A 7 -14.40 6.98 4.77
C ARG A 7 -12.95 7.39 5.06
N PRO A 8 -12.62 7.82 6.29
CA PRO A 8 -11.24 8.09 6.67
C PRO A 8 -10.33 6.87 6.45
N ILE A 9 -9.13 7.12 5.94
CA ILE A 9 -8.09 6.12 5.75
C ILE A 9 -7.22 6.10 7.01
N GLY A 10 -7.04 4.93 7.63
CA GLY A 10 -6.15 4.79 8.79
C GLY A 10 -4.67 4.68 8.39
N MET A 11 -4.37 4.04 7.27
CA MET A 11 -3.00 3.79 6.81
C MET A 11 -2.92 3.65 5.29
N VAL A 12 -1.84 4.17 4.70
CA VAL A 12 -1.46 4.00 3.30
C VAL A 12 -0.10 3.30 3.25
N LEU A 13 -0.07 2.12 2.64
CA LEU A 13 1.14 1.34 2.37
C LEU A 13 1.44 1.37 0.87
N ALA A 14 2.64 1.79 0.47
CA ALA A 14 3.03 1.79 -0.93
C ALA A 14 4.53 1.50 -1.14
N ASP A 15 4.90 1.22 -2.39
CA ASP A 15 6.30 1.12 -2.79
C ASP A 15 6.96 2.50 -2.92
N GLY A 16 8.30 2.52 -2.97
CA GLY A 16 9.07 3.76 -3.02
C GLY A 16 8.89 4.60 -4.27
N ALA A 17 8.25 4.10 -5.34
CA ALA A 17 7.91 4.94 -6.48
C ALA A 17 6.91 6.04 -6.07
N TYR A 18 6.07 5.75 -5.08
CA TYR A 18 5.12 6.68 -4.48
C TYR A 18 5.71 7.59 -3.37
N ASP A 19 7.02 7.51 -3.09
CA ASP A 19 7.70 8.43 -2.15
C ASP A 19 7.89 9.82 -2.77
N GLY A 20 6.79 10.54 -2.96
CA GLY A 20 6.77 11.88 -3.52
C GLY A 20 5.76 12.76 -2.81
N GLU A 21 6.08 14.05 -2.68
CA GLU A 21 5.25 15.00 -1.94
C GLU A 21 3.77 15.05 -2.38
N PRO A 22 3.43 14.94 -3.68
CA PRO A 22 2.03 14.91 -4.10
C PRO A 22 1.23 13.80 -3.42
N VAL A 23 1.84 12.63 -3.18
CA VAL A 23 1.17 11.49 -2.52
C VAL A 23 0.87 11.83 -1.06
N TYR A 24 1.86 12.30 -0.30
CA TYR A 24 1.65 12.69 1.10
C TYR A 24 0.60 13.79 1.23
N ARG A 25 0.62 14.80 0.34
CA ARG A 25 -0.38 15.87 0.32
C ARG A 25 -1.78 15.35 0.02
N SER A 26 -1.93 14.48 -0.99
CA SER A 26 -3.23 13.90 -1.33
C SER A 26 -3.79 13.06 -0.17
N VAL A 27 -2.94 12.29 0.51
CA VAL A 27 -3.37 11.51 1.68
C VAL A 27 -3.77 12.44 2.83
N ALA A 28 -2.97 13.44 3.16
CA ALA A 28 -3.27 14.37 4.24
C ALA A 28 -4.55 15.19 3.99
N ALA A 29 -4.79 15.62 2.73
CA ALA A 29 -6.00 16.34 2.36
C ALA A 29 -7.27 15.47 2.51
N HIS A 30 -7.17 14.17 2.23
CA HIS A 30 -8.28 13.23 2.36
C HIS A 30 -8.46 12.70 3.80
N SER A 31 -7.36 12.44 4.50
CA SER A 31 -7.32 11.79 5.80
C SER A 31 -6.10 12.28 6.59
N PRO A 32 -6.21 13.40 7.33
CA PRO A 32 -5.08 14.03 8.02
C PRO A 32 -4.38 13.12 9.04
N ALA A 33 -5.13 12.19 9.64
CA ALA A 33 -4.62 11.24 10.64
C ALA A 33 -4.05 9.94 10.03
N ALA A 34 -4.07 9.79 8.70
CA ALA A 34 -3.59 8.57 8.06
C ALA A 34 -2.07 8.40 8.24
N GLU A 35 -1.66 7.20 8.63
CA GLU A 35 -0.25 6.83 8.61
C GLU A 35 0.20 6.52 7.17
N VAL A 36 1.28 7.14 6.71
CA VAL A 36 1.83 6.93 5.37
C VAL A 36 3.14 6.16 5.51
N ILE A 37 3.09 4.88 5.15
CA ILE A 37 4.22 3.96 5.21
C ILE A 37 4.67 3.66 3.78
N ILE A 38 5.57 4.50 3.30
CA ILE A 38 6.19 4.37 1.99
C ILE A 38 7.69 4.30 2.22
N SER A 39 8.32 3.28 1.62
CA SER A 39 9.76 3.11 1.67
C SER A 39 10.45 4.32 1.02
N PRO A 40 11.18 5.16 1.78
CA PRO A 40 11.88 6.29 1.19
C PRO A 40 12.87 5.85 0.12
N ARG A 41 12.99 6.66 -0.94
CA ARG A 41 14.00 6.44 -1.98
C ARG A 41 15.40 6.44 -1.38
N SER A 42 16.34 5.74 -2.01
CA SER A 42 17.74 5.66 -1.53
C SER A 42 18.42 7.03 -1.46
N SER A 43 18.03 7.98 -2.32
CA SER A 43 18.48 9.36 -2.32
C SER A 43 17.62 10.30 -1.46
N GLY A 44 16.68 9.77 -0.67
CA GLY A 44 15.78 10.57 0.13
C GLY A 44 16.51 11.28 1.27
N VAL A 45 16.58 12.60 1.20
CA VAL A 45 17.05 13.46 2.30
C VAL A 45 15.88 14.01 3.11
N PRO A 46 16.06 14.26 4.42
CA PRO A 46 15.07 14.98 5.21
C PRO A 46 14.85 16.39 4.68
N ARG A 47 13.69 16.97 4.98
CA ARG A 47 13.43 18.40 4.72
C ARG A 47 14.24 19.29 5.64
N ASP A 48 14.46 20.53 5.23
CA ASP A 48 15.13 21.55 6.04
C ASP A 48 14.43 21.78 7.39
N THR A 49 13.09 21.64 7.42
CA THR A 49 12.28 21.80 8.64
C THR A 49 12.27 20.57 9.54
N ALA A 50 12.91 19.46 9.15
CA ALA A 50 12.81 18.19 9.84
C ALA A 50 13.36 18.22 11.28
N ALA A 51 14.26 19.15 11.59
CA ALA A 51 14.79 19.33 12.95
C ALA A 51 13.69 19.76 13.95
N ASN A 52 12.76 20.61 13.54
CA ASN A 52 11.76 21.22 14.42
C ASN A 52 10.34 20.65 14.20
N ALA A 53 10.03 20.25 12.97
CA ALA A 53 8.71 19.74 12.59
C ALA A 53 8.88 18.60 11.57
N PRO A 54 9.32 17.40 12.01
CA PRO A 54 9.56 16.28 11.11
C PRO A 54 8.23 15.76 10.52
N SER A 55 8.21 15.63 9.19
CA SER A 55 7.12 14.94 8.49
C SER A 55 7.17 13.43 8.73
N GLN A 56 6.11 12.70 8.35
CA GLN A 56 6.13 11.23 8.40
C GLN A 56 7.31 10.64 7.60
N ARG A 57 7.61 11.24 6.46
CA ARG A 57 8.73 10.86 5.60
C ARG A 57 10.07 11.09 6.28
N ASP A 58 10.26 12.22 6.94
CA ASP A 58 11.51 12.53 7.66
C ASP A 58 11.76 11.55 8.81
N ARG A 59 10.68 11.14 9.51
CA ARG A 59 10.75 10.11 10.54
C ARG A 59 11.19 8.75 9.97
N HIS A 60 10.66 8.35 8.81
CA HIS A 60 11.08 7.12 8.14
C HIS A 60 12.55 7.18 7.71
N ILE A 61 13.02 8.30 7.16
CA ILE A 61 14.43 8.49 6.77
C ILE A 61 15.33 8.38 8.00
N ARG A 62 15.02 9.09 9.09
CA ARG A 62 15.78 9.00 10.34
C ARG A 62 15.83 7.57 10.88
N LEU A 63 14.69 6.86 10.91
CA LEU A 63 14.64 5.48 11.40
C LEU A 63 15.49 4.52 10.53
N ILE A 64 15.54 4.75 9.22
CA ILE A 64 16.42 4.01 8.30
C ILE A 64 17.90 4.32 8.58
N THR A 65 18.24 5.58 8.85
CA THR A 65 19.62 5.96 9.22
C THR A 65 20.05 5.31 10.53
N GLU A 66 19.15 5.25 11.52
CA GLU A 66 19.45 4.73 12.87
C GLU A 66 19.46 3.19 12.93
N ARG A 67 18.55 2.51 12.24
CA ARG A 67 18.31 1.06 12.38
C ARG A 67 18.51 0.25 11.10
N GLY A 68 18.90 0.92 10.02
CA GLY A 68 18.94 0.33 8.69
C GLY A 68 17.55 0.06 8.10
N ARG A 69 17.51 -0.27 6.81
CA ARG A 69 16.24 -0.49 6.08
C ARG A 69 15.45 -1.69 6.61
N LEU A 70 16.12 -2.79 7.01
CA LEU A 70 15.45 -3.96 7.57
C LEU A 70 14.85 -3.69 8.95
N GLY A 71 15.54 -2.90 9.79
CA GLY A 71 15.02 -2.45 11.08
C GLY A 71 13.76 -1.61 10.90
N TRP A 72 13.83 -0.59 10.03
CA TRP A 72 12.68 0.22 9.65
C TRP A 72 11.49 -0.64 9.16
N GLN A 73 11.71 -1.61 8.27
CA GLN A 73 10.65 -2.48 7.75
C GLN A 73 9.95 -3.29 8.84
N ARG A 74 10.69 -3.75 9.86
CA ARG A 74 10.12 -4.48 11.00
C ARG A 74 9.30 -3.55 11.88
N ASP A 75 9.84 -2.39 12.21
CA ASP A 75 9.21 -1.42 13.11
C ASP A 75 7.88 -0.88 12.55
N VAL A 76 7.81 -0.62 11.24
CA VAL A 76 6.59 -0.12 10.56
C VAL A 76 5.73 -1.24 9.95
N GLN A 77 6.07 -2.51 10.21
CA GLN A 77 5.39 -3.68 9.64
C GLN A 77 5.22 -3.63 8.11
N TYR A 78 6.24 -3.13 7.40
CA TYR A 78 6.20 -2.90 5.95
C TYR A 78 5.87 -4.17 5.14
N GLY A 79 6.17 -5.35 5.71
CA GLY A 79 5.82 -6.65 5.12
C GLY A 79 4.34 -6.82 4.80
N ARG A 80 3.43 -6.09 5.48
CA ARG A 80 1.98 -6.10 5.19
C ARG A 80 1.65 -5.64 3.76
N ARG A 81 2.53 -4.87 3.10
CA ARG A 81 2.41 -4.50 1.68
C ARG A 81 2.25 -5.72 0.78
N SER A 82 2.94 -6.82 1.10
CA SER A 82 2.91 -8.06 0.30
C SER A 82 1.51 -8.68 0.22
N LEU A 83 0.61 -8.42 1.18
CA LEU A 83 -0.76 -8.92 1.15
C LEU A 83 -1.55 -8.36 -0.03
N GLY A 84 -1.37 -7.08 -0.35
CA GLY A 84 -1.99 -6.44 -1.51
C GLY A 84 -1.44 -6.99 -2.83
N ASP A 85 -0.12 -7.18 -2.91
CA ASP A 85 0.54 -7.78 -4.07
C ASP A 85 0.05 -9.21 -4.32
N VAL A 86 -0.07 -10.01 -3.25
CA VAL A 86 -0.58 -11.39 -3.33
C VAL A 86 -2.06 -11.41 -3.72
N ALA A 87 -2.89 -10.51 -3.18
CA ALA A 87 -4.29 -10.42 -3.57
C ALA A 87 -4.44 -10.11 -5.07
N MET A 88 -3.65 -9.16 -5.59
CA MET A 88 -3.65 -8.82 -7.00
C MET A 88 -3.08 -9.93 -7.89
N MET A 89 -2.04 -10.63 -7.42
CA MET A 89 -1.51 -11.83 -8.09
C MET A 89 -2.58 -12.91 -8.21
N ARG A 90 -3.31 -13.20 -7.13
CA ARG A 90 -4.42 -14.17 -7.13
C ARG A 90 -5.55 -13.73 -8.06
N TYR A 91 -5.92 -12.46 -8.04
CA TYR A 91 -6.91 -11.91 -8.97
C TYR A 91 -6.53 -12.21 -10.42
N LYS A 92 -5.29 -11.89 -10.80
CA LYS A 92 -4.81 -12.07 -12.18
C LYS A 92 -4.74 -13.54 -12.61
N HIS A 93 -4.44 -14.45 -11.68
CA HIS A 93 -4.35 -15.89 -11.97
C HIS A 93 -5.72 -16.56 -12.01
N LEU A 94 -6.64 -16.22 -11.10
CA LEU A 94 -7.91 -16.92 -10.93
C LEU A 94 -9.05 -16.28 -11.74
N ILE A 95 -9.11 -14.94 -11.77
CA ILE A 95 -10.18 -14.20 -12.45
C ILE A 95 -9.75 -13.85 -13.88
N GLY A 96 -8.55 -13.30 -14.01
CA GLY A 96 -7.97 -12.97 -15.31
C GLY A 96 -7.08 -11.73 -15.29
N ARG A 97 -6.22 -11.63 -16.30
CA ARG A 97 -5.23 -10.53 -16.43
C ARG A 97 -5.83 -9.25 -17.03
N SER A 98 -7.02 -9.31 -17.60
CA SER A 98 -7.72 -8.21 -18.27
C SER A 98 -9.19 -8.18 -17.90
N LEU A 99 -9.79 -6.99 -17.95
CA LEU A 99 -11.23 -6.80 -17.84
C LEU A 99 -11.86 -6.98 -19.23
N ARG A 100 -13.00 -7.67 -19.29
CA ARG A 100 -13.74 -7.93 -20.53
C ARG A 100 -14.69 -6.79 -20.88
N ALA A 101 -15.23 -6.11 -19.87
CA ALA A 101 -16.13 -4.99 -20.04
C ALA A 101 -15.46 -3.83 -20.80
N ARG A 102 -16.24 -3.16 -21.65
CA ARG A 102 -15.75 -2.07 -22.52
C ARG A 102 -16.00 -0.67 -21.96
N SER A 103 -16.97 -0.49 -21.06
CA SER A 103 -17.21 0.78 -20.38
C SER A 103 -16.60 0.79 -18.98
N LEU A 104 -16.16 1.96 -18.52
CA LEU A 104 -15.56 2.10 -17.18
C LEU A 104 -16.54 1.70 -16.07
N SER A 105 -17.83 2.01 -16.22
CA SER A 105 -18.86 1.60 -15.24
C SER A 105 -18.98 0.09 -15.14
N ALA A 106 -19.03 -0.62 -16.27
CA ALA A 106 -19.08 -2.07 -16.29
C ALA A 106 -17.77 -2.71 -15.81
N GLN A 107 -16.61 -2.11 -16.13
CA GLN A 107 -15.31 -2.55 -15.61
C GLN A 107 -15.21 -2.45 -14.08
N LYS A 108 -15.76 -1.39 -13.48
CA LYS A 108 -15.83 -1.26 -12.01
C LYS A 108 -16.66 -2.39 -11.39
N VAL A 109 -17.80 -2.72 -12.00
CA VAL A 109 -18.66 -3.83 -11.55
C VAL A 109 -17.95 -5.17 -11.72
N GLU A 110 -17.33 -5.42 -12.88
CA GLU A 110 -16.55 -6.63 -13.14
C GLU A 110 -15.44 -6.82 -12.10
N ALA A 111 -14.67 -5.77 -11.83
CA ALA A 111 -13.62 -5.79 -10.81
C ALA A 111 -14.17 -6.05 -9.40
N ALA A 112 -15.29 -5.41 -9.03
CA ALA A 112 -15.93 -5.61 -7.75
C ALA A 112 -16.41 -7.05 -7.57
N VAL A 113 -17.04 -7.65 -8.59
CA VAL A 113 -17.48 -9.05 -8.58
C VAL A 113 -16.27 -9.98 -8.47
N GLY A 114 -15.19 -9.74 -9.23
CA GLY A 114 -13.97 -10.52 -9.15
C GLY A 114 -13.35 -10.51 -7.74
N CYS A 115 -13.32 -9.35 -7.09
CA CYS A 115 -12.89 -9.22 -5.69
C CYS A 115 -13.80 -9.99 -4.73
N THR A 116 -15.12 -9.93 -4.92
CA THR A 116 -16.08 -10.68 -4.10
C THR A 116 -15.85 -12.18 -4.21
N VAL A 117 -15.64 -12.71 -5.42
CA VAL A 117 -15.32 -14.13 -5.65
C VAL A 117 -14.05 -14.53 -4.90
N LEU A 118 -12.98 -13.72 -4.98
CA LEU A 118 -11.73 -13.99 -4.25
C LEU A 118 -11.92 -13.98 -2.73
N ASN A 119 -12.75 -13.08 -2.20
CA ASN A 119 -13.04 -13.02 -0.78
C ASN A 119 -13.79 -14.28 -0.32
N ILE A 120 -14.78 -14.74 -1.08
CA ILE A 120 -15.49 -16.01 -0.82
C ILE A 120 -14.51 -17.19 -0.85
N MET A 121 -13.66 -17.28 -1.87
CA MET A 121 -12.64 -18.34 -1.93
C MET A 121 -11.72 -18.31 -0.71
N THR A 122 -11.30 -17.11 -0.27
CA THR A 122 -10.44 -16.94 0.90
C THR A 122 -11.15 -17.35 2.19
N SER A 123 -12.46 -17.09 2.33
CA SER A 123 -13.22 -17.50 3.52
C SER A 123 -13.43 -19.02 3.60
N LEU A 124 -13.39 -19.73 2.47
CA LEU A 124 -13.47 -21.20 2.42
C LEU A 124 -12.16 -21.88 2.83
N GLY A 125 -11.08 -21.12 2.98
CA GLY A 125 -9.76 -21.62 3.38
C GLY A 125 -8.68 -21.25 2.38
N MET A 126 -7.43 -21.22 2.87
CA MET A 126 -6.25 -20.91 2.07
C MET A 126 -5.26 -22.07 2.10
N PRO A 127 -4.60 -22.39 0.96
CA PRO A 127 -3.56 -23.41 0.94
C PRO A 127 -2.41 -23.04 1.87
N VAL A 128 -1.92 -24.02 2.62
CA VAL A 128 -0.77 -23.85 3.53
C VAL A 128 0.51 -24.15 2.75
N SER A 129 1.25 -23.09 2.40
CA SER A 129 2.59 -23.24 1.82
C SER A 129 3.59 -23.66 2.88
N ARG A 130 4.35 -24.74 2.63
CA ARG A 130 5.46 -25.18 3.48
C ARG A 130 6.78 -25.10 2.73
N LYS A 131 7.83 -24.68 3.42
CA LYS A 131 9.20 -24.73 2.90
C LYS A 131 9.64 -26.19 2.87
N VAL A 132 10.01 -26.69 1.70
CA VAL A 132 10.62 -28.01 1.56
C VAL A 132 12.13 -27.86 1.79
N ALA A 133 12.72 -28.80 2.52
CA ALA A 133 14.14 -28.82 2.87
C ALA A 133 15.02 -29.13 1.66
#